data_AF-A0A2H6LQZ6-F1
#
_entry.id   AF-A0A2H6LQZ6-F1
#
_cell.length_a   1.000
_cell.length_b   1.000
_cell.length_c   1.000
_cell.angle_alpha   90.00
_cell.angle_beta   90.00
_cell.angle_gamma   90.00
#
_symmetry.space_group_name_H-M   'P 1'
#
loop_
_entity.id
_entity.type
_entity.pdbx_description
1 polymer ?
#
loop_
_entity_poly.entity_id
_entity_poly.type
_entity_poly.pdbx_seq_one_letter_code
_entity_poly.pdbx_strand_id
1 'polypeptide(L)'
;MSEIERLERESNEIWASRLGAIAAHQLKGVKDEQAIREITLKYWEPIRAAITSDNSLKRPRTAFAKAITEKFPNSQKRKPGYYHTKPRGKAAHWEHLALWYATSNRDRWDVVGDEARVAYKVSFEQPTQPEQPTQTEQIEQTQQATQPEQTEQITLQQEATTTVLSLETMNIAQLELDVDTQKVVEDAIAYSGMSLAEFVKKACQVYAKTVTGKVKLADEDLTPVPTAELMSEKYKTHPGRADELTRRAIYALEVHNNNCTERNQKWHINQTAIQTLTGSKPATIKKILENYQIRLDDHNAKHELNPYDNRKPGIKIDEAINLVELVPDGLNVV
;
A
#
# COMPACT_ATOMS: atom_id res chain seq x y z
N MET A 1 -3.99 -16.14 21.01
CA MET A 1 -2.63 -15.63 21.27
C MET A 1 -2.11 -16.38 22.46
N SER A 2 -0.98 -17.07 22.31
CA SER A 2 -0.41 -17.85 23.42
C SER A 2 0.21 -16.90 24.47
N GLU A 3 0.37 -17.39 25.70
CA GLU A 3 1.06 -16.67 26.77
C GLU A 3 2.52 -16.34 26.37
N ILE A 4 3.15 -17.24 25.61
CA ILE A 4 4.51 -17.06 25.05
C ILE A 4 4.53 -15.90 24.05
N GLU A 5 3.58 -15.84 23.12
CA GLU A 5 3.48 -14.73 22.15
C GLU A 5 3.23 -13.39 22.84
N ARG A 6 2.50 -13.38 23.96
CA ARG A 6 2.28 -12.17 24.76
C ARG A 6 3.59 -11.69 25.41
N LEU A 7 4.31 -12.60 26.08
CA LEU A 7 5.57 -12.30 26.75
C LEU A 7 6.66 -11.85 25.75
N GLU A 8 6.74 -12.49 24.58
CA GLU A 8 7.66 -12.07 23.51
C GLU A 8 7.33 -10.66 23.00
N ARG A 9 6.06 -10.33 22.83
CA ARG A 9 5.64 -8.98 22.41
C ARG A 9 5.96 -7.92 23.46
N GLU A 10 5.71 -8.20 24.73
CA GLU A 10 6.05 -7.30 25.84
C GLU A 10 7.56 -7.10 25.93
N SER A 11 8.34 -8.18 25.78
CA SER A 11 9.81 -8.13 25.75
C SER A 11 10.32 -7.25 24.61
N ASN A 12 9.78 -7.42 23.40
CA ASN A 12 10.14 -6.62 22.22
C ASN A 12 9.80 -5.13 22.36
N GLU A 13 8.67 -4.81 22.99
CA GLU A 13 8.26 -3.43 23.23
C GLU A 13 9.17 -2.73 24.24
N ILE A 14 9.49 -3.41 25.36
CA ILE A 14 10.42 -2.90 26.38
C ILE A 14 11.81 -2.70 25.78
N TRP A 15 12.30 -3.67 25.01
CA TRP A 15 13.59 -3.57 24.34
C TRP A 15 13.65 -2.38 23.36
N ALA A 16 12.63 -2.22 22.52
CA ALA A 16 12.55 -1.10 21.58
C ALA A 16 12.46 0.26 22.30
N SER A 17 11.72 0.35 23.40
CA SER A 17 11.67 1.56 24.22
C SER A 17 13.04 1.92 24.79
N ARG A 18 13.82 0.94 25.26
CA ARG A 18 15.18 1.16 25.79
C ARG A 18 16.12 1.65 24.69
N LEU A 19 16.11 1.02 23.53
CA LEU A 19 16.92 1.45 22.39
C LEU A 19 16.53 2.86 21.91
N GLY A 20 15.23 3.18 21.89
CA GLY A 20 14.74 4.53 21.58
C GLY A 20 15.24 5.57 22.58
N ALA A 21 15.27 5.25 23.88
CA ALA A 21 15.81 6.15 24.90
C ALA A 21 17.32 6.39 24.75
N ILE A 22 18.09 5.35 24.40
CA ILE A 22 19.53 5.45 24.12
C ILE A 22 19.77 6.31 22.88
N ALA A 23 19.03 6.06 21.79
CA ALA A 23 19.09 6.88 20.58
C ALA A 23 18.77 8.33 20.91
N ALA A 24 17.70 8.59 21.67
CA ALA A 24 17.31 9.94 22.06
C ALA A 24 18.40 10.67 22.88
N HIS A 25 19.10 9.96 23.75
CA HIS A 25 20.24 10.51 24.48
C HIS A 25 21.38 10.92 23.55
N GLN A 26 21.71 10.09 22.55
CA GLN A 26 22.79 10.38 21.59
C GLN A 26 22.43 11.47 20.58
N LEU A 27 21.15 11.65 20.27
CA LEU A 27 20.66 12.72 19.40
C LEU A 27 20.69 14.10 20.07
N LYS A 28 20.96 14.19 21.38
CA LYS A 28 20.96 15.46 22.11
C LYS A 28 22.02 16.42 21.56
N GLY A 29 21.55 17.51 20.95
CA GLY A 29 22.41 18.56 20.39
C GLY A 29 22.88 18.29 18.96
N VAL A 30 22.54 17.13 18.37
CA VAL A 30 22.84 16.80 16.98
C VAL A 30 21.85 17.52 16.08
N LYS A 31 22.36 18.25 15.08
CA LYS A 31 21.54 19.03 14.13
C LYS A 31 21.70 18.56 12.69
N ASP A 32 22.80 17.89 12.41
CA ASP A 32 23.12 17.37 11.10
C ASP A 32 22.25 16.16 10.77
N GLU A 33 21.69 16.15 9.56
CA GLU A 33 20.73 15.13 9.15
C GLU A 33 21.38 13.76 8.99
N GLN A 34 22.58 13.70 8.42
CA GLN A 34 23.31 12.44 8.24
C GLN A 34 23.65 11.81 9.59
N ALA A 35 24.17 12.60 10.53
CA ALA A 35 24.42 12.14 11.89
C ALA A 35 23.14 11.66 12.59
N ILE A 36 22.01 12.36 12.42
CA ILE A 36 20.72 11.92 12.97
C ILE A 36 20.28 10.59 12.35
N ARG A 37 20.44 10.41 11.03
CA ARG A 37 20.14 9.16 10.32
C ARG A 37 20.97 8.01 10.87
N GLU A 38 22.29 8.17 10.91
CA GLU A 38 23.23 7.13 11.36
C GLU A 38 22.94 6.69 12.81
N ILE A 39 22.77 7.65 13.72
CA ILE A 39 22.43 7.36 15.12
C ILE A 39 21.09 6.63 15.20
N THR A 40 20.07 7.09 14.46
CA THR A 40 18.74 6.47 14.52
C THR A 40 18.78 5.03 13.99
N LEU A 41 19.40 4.81 12.84
CA LEU A 41 19.47 3.49 12.20
C LEU A 41 20.31 2.49 13.01
N LYS A 42 21.40 2.94 13.65
CA LYS A 42 22.21 2.11 14.56
C LYS A 42 21.38 1.41 15.63
N TYR A 43 20.33 2.06 16.13
CA TYR A 43 19.46 1.51 17.17
C TYR A 43 18.15 0.92 16.63
N TRP A 44 17.68 1.39 15.48
CA TRP A 44 16.45 0.91 14.87
C TRP A 44 16.63 -0.40 14.08
N GLU A 45 17.74 -0.55 13.35
CA GLU A 45 17.98 -1.74 12.52
C GLU A 45 18.01 -3.07 13.29
N PRO A 46 18.61 -3.17 14.50
CA PRO A 46 18.56 -4.39 15.28
C PRO A 46 17.13 -4.85 15.60
N ILE A 47 16.23 -3.91 15.94
CA ILE A 47 14.82 -4.21 16.23
C ILE A 47 14.14 -4.79 15.01
N ARG A 48 14.37 -4.19 13.84
CA ARG A 48 13.83 -4.68 12.57
C ARG A 48 14.41 -6.04 12.18
N ALA A 49 15.71 -6.25 12.38
CA ALA A 49 16.36 -7.51 12.05
C ALA A 49 15.85 -8.68 12.91
N ALA A 50 15.55 -8.41 14.19
CA ALA A 50 14.99 -9.41 15.10
C ALA A 50 13.51 -9.72 14.85
N ILE A 51 12.75 -8.76 14.30
CA ILE A 51 11.29 -8.88 14.13
C ILE A 51 10.95 -8.83 12.64
N THR A 52 10.90 -10.01 12.01
CA THR A 52 10.71 -10.17 10.57
C THR A 52 9.30 -9.86 10.06
N SER A 53 8.29 -9.94 10.94
CA SER A 53 6.90 -9.64 10.55
C SER A 53 6.54 -8.16 10.79
N ASP A 54 6.11 -7.47 9.74
CA ASP A 54 5.76 -6.04 9.81
C ASP A 54 4.60 -5.76 10.80
N ASN A 55 3.67 -6.72 10.94
CA ASN A 55 2.60 -6.63 11.94
C ASN A 55 3.12 -6.63 13.38
N SER A 56 4.16 -7.43 13.68
CA SER A 56 4.75 -7.48 15.02
C SER A 56 5.68 -6.30 15.29
N LEU A 57 6.18 -5.64 14.24
CA LEU A 57 7.04 -4.46 14.34
C LEU A 57 6.29 -3.19 14.75
N LYS A 58 4.96 -3.13 14.56
CA LYS A 58 4.15 -1.92 14.84
C LYS A 58 4.29 -1.42 16.28
N ARG A 59 4.22 -2.31 17.27
CA ARG A 59 4.33 -1.96 18.70
C ARG A 59 5.75 -1.54 19.09
N PRO A 60 6.81 -2.33 18.80
CA PRO A 60 8.20 -1.93 18.96
C PRO A 60 8.53 -0.58 18.30
N ARG A 61 8.07 -0.36 17.05
CA ARG A 61 8.23 0.92 16.35
C ARG A 61 7.60 2.07 17.13
N THR A 62 6.38 1.87 17.61
CA THR A 62 5.65 2.89 18.38
C THR A 62 6.36 3.19 19.70
N ALA A 63 6.86 2.17 20.40
CA ALA A 63 7.62 2.34 21.63
C ALA A 63 8.95 3.07 21.41
N PHE A 64 9.69 2.70 20.36
CA PHE A 64 10.92 3.38 19.95
C PHE A 64 10.67 4.86 19.61
N ALA A 65 9.67 5.13 18.77
CA ALA A 65 9.28 6.49 18.39
C ALA A 65 8.81 7.32 19.61
N LYS A 66 8.02 6.73 20.51
CA LYS A 66 7.54 7.39 21.73
C LYS A 66 8.70 7.83 22.62
N ALA A 67 9.72 6.99 22.80
CA ALA A 67 10.90 7.34 23.59
C ALA A 67 11.68 8.53 23.00
N ILE A 68 11.73 8.66 21.66
CA ILE A 68 12.31 9.82 20.98
C ILE A 68 11.43 11.05 21.18
N THR A 69 10.12 10.95 20.94
CA THR A 69 9.18 12.07 21.08
C THR A 69 9.14 12.62 22.52
N GLU A 70 9.31 11.78 23.54
CA GLU A 70 9.37 12.22 24.93
C GLU A 70 10.56 13.17 25.21
N LYS A 71 11.70 12.95 24.53
CA LYS A 71 12.88 13.83 24.64
C LYS A 71 12.86 14.99 23.64
N PHE A 72 12.21 14.80 22.49
CA PHE A 72 12.12 15.76 21.40
C PHE A 72 10.66 15.99 21.00
N PRO A 73 9.90 16.76 21.80
CA PRO A 73 8.50 17.01 21.51
C PRO A 73 8.33 17.85 20.25
N ASN A 74 7.18 17.67 19.59
CA ASN A 74 6.82 18.38 18.38
C ASN A 74 6.82 19.90 18.62
N SER A 75 7.20 20.68 17.61
CA SER A 75 7.28 22.13 17.71
C SER A 75 6.47 22.84 16.63
N GLN A 76 5.90 23.99 16.98
CA GLN A 76 5.25 24.88 16.00
C GLN A 76 6.26 25.74 15.23
N LYS A 77 7.52 25.80 15.70
CA LYS A 77 8.59 26.58 15.08
C LYS A 77 9.62 25.66 14.46
N ARG A 78 10.18 26.09 13.33
CA ARG A 78 11.30 25.39 12.68
C ARG A 78 12.49 25.31 13.64
N LYS A 79 13.09 24.13 13.72
CA LYS A 79 14.29 23.87 14.53
C LYS A 79 15.29 23.04 13.70
N PRO A 80 16.60 23.28 13.83
CA PRO A 80 17.59 22.38 13.26
C PRO A 80 17.40 20.95 13.79
N GLY A 81 17.54 19.94 12.93
CA GLY A 81 17.27 18.55 13.28
C GLY A 81 15.79 18.14 13.21
N TYR A 82 14.89 18.99 12.70
CA TYR A 82 13.47 18.71 12.58
C TYR A 82 13.00 18.87 11.13
N TYR A 83 12.00 18.08 10.73
CA TYR A 83 11.34 18.16 9.43
C TYR A 83 9.88 18.60 9.56
N HIS A 84 9.36 19.23 8.52
CA HIS A 84 7.98 19.70 8.48
C HIS A 84 7.00 18.55 8.16
N THR A 85 5.91 18.44 8.91
CA THR A 85 4.88 17.43 8.68
C THR A 85 3.47 17.97 8.92
N LYS A 86 2.51 17.46 8.14
CA LYS A 86 1.09 17.78 8.28
C LYS A 86 0.28 16.47 8.26
N PRO A 87 0.12 15.80 9.41
CA PRO A 87 -0.70 14.59 9.47
C PRO A 87 -2.16 14.92 9.14
N ARG A 88 -2.85 13.98 8.49
CA ARG A 88 -4.27 14.14 8.13
C ARG A 88 -5.11 14.49 9.36
N GLY A 89 -5.82 15.61 9.28
CA GLY A 89 -6.70 16.09 10.36
C GLY A 89 -5.98 16.75 11.56
N LYS A 90 -4.67 17.02 11.47
CA LYS A 90 -3.91 17.73 12.50
C LYS A 90 -3.23 18.98 11.94
N ALA A 91 -2.96 19.94 12.82
CA ALA A 91 -2.17 21.11 12.47
C ALA A 91 -0.75 20.69 12.05
N ALA A 92 -0.21 21.39 11.06
CA ALA A 92 1.18 21.20 10.64
C ALA A 92 2.13 21.53 11.80
N HIS A 93 3.21 20.77 11.93
CA HIS A 93 4.21 20.96 12.97
C HIS A 93 5.54 20.37 12.55
N TRP A 94 6.57 20.65 13.33
CA TRP A 94 7.93 20.16 13.15
C TRP A 94 8.18 18.97 14.06
N GLU A 95 8.61 17.85 13.48
CA GLU A 95 8.98 16.62 14.18
C GLU A 95 10.48 16.38 14.07
N HIS A 96 11.08 15.73 15.09
CA HIS A 96 12.49 15.41 15.06
C HIS A 96 12.82 14.44 13.91
N LEU A 97 13.90 14.68 13.17
CA LEU A 97 14.31 13.90 11.99
C LEU A 97 14.45 12.40 12.26
N ALA A 98 14.82 12.01 13.48
CA ALA A 98 14.87 10.61 13.88
C ALA A 98 13.53 9.85 13.65
N LEU A 99 12.38 10.54 13.78
CA LEU A 99 11.07 9.93 13.51
C LEU A 99 10.85 9.62 12.02
N TRP A 100 11.57 10.31 11.12
CA TRP A 100 11.57 10.01 9.70
C TRP A 100 12.17 8.64 9.41
N TYR A 101 13.27 8.31 10.09
CA TYR A 101 14.03 7.07 9.90
C TYR A 101 13.51 5.90 10.75
N ALA A 102 12.74 6.15 11.81
CA ALA A 102 12.12 5.12 12.66
C ALA A 102 10.91 4.43 11.98
N THR A 103 11.13 3.83 10.81
CA THR A 103 10.11 3.20 9.96
C THR A 103 10.64 1.90 9.33
N SER A 104 9.75 1.01 8.87
CA SER A 104 10.13 -0.20 8.12
C SER A 104 10.46 0.08 6.64
N ASN A 105 10.02 1.22 6.10
CA ASN A 105 10.27 1.60 4.71
C ASN A 105 11.70 2.12 4.52
N ARG A 106 12.54 1.37 3.79
CA ARG A 106 13.93 1.75 3.49
C ARG A 106 14.04 2.87 2.47
N ASP A 107 13.17 2.89 1.47
CA ASP A 107 13.14 3.94 0.44
C ASP A 107 12.97 5.32 1.11
N ARG A 108 12.19 5.38 2.19
CA ARG A 108 12.01 6.59 3.00
C ARG A 108 13.33 7.08 3.63
N TRP A 109 14.31 6.20 3.89
CA TRP A 109 15.58 6.56 4.52
C TRP A 109 16.55 7.31 3.59
N ASP A 110 16.39 7.13 2.28
CA ASP A 110 17.24 7.78 1.28
C ASP A 110 16.69 9.15 0.85
N VAL A 111 15.48 9.49 1.29
CA VAL A 111 14.88 10.82 1.11
C VAL A 111 15.47 11.81 2.09
N VAL A 112 16.38 12.65 1.59
CA VAL A 112 17.11 13.66 2.35
C VAL A 112 16.61 15.07 2.01
N GLY A 113 16.42 15.91 3.02
CA GLY A 113 15.93 17.28 2.86
C GLY A 113 14.40 17.44 2.81
N ASP A 114 13.91 18.61 3.25
CA ASP A 114 12.47 18.84 3.45
C ASP A 114 11.65 18.82 2.15
N GLU A 115 12.20 19.36 1.05
CA GLU A 115 11.53 19.37 -0.26
C GLU A 115 11.31 17.97 -0.79
N ALA A 116 12.35 17.11 -0.74
CA ALA A 116 12.26 15.72 -1.14
C ALA A 116 11.25 14.94 -0.28
N ARG A 117 11.14 15.24 1.03
CA ARG A 117 10.13 14.62 1.90
C ARG A 117 8.71 15.06 1.58
N VAL A 118 8.53 16.32 1.17
CA VAL A 118 7.22 16.82 0.73
C VAL A 118 6.83 16.13 -0.57
N ALA A 119 7.72 16.08 -1.56
CA ALA A 119 7.49 15.36 -2.82
C ALA A 119 7.17 13.87 -2.58
N TYR A 120 7.96 13.22 -1.71
CA TYR A 120 7.72 11.84 -1.30
C TYR A 120 6.36 11.63 -0.65
N LYS A 121 5.82 12.59 0.11
CA LYS A 121 4.46 12.46 0.67
C LYS A 121 3.37 12.66 -0.39
N VAL A 122 3.56 13.62 -1.28
CA VAL A 122 2.59 13.95 -2.34
C VAL A 122 2.39 12.76 -3.29
N SER A 123 3.44 11.97 -3.57
CA SER A 123 3.34 10.79 -4.42
C SER A 123 2.42 9.69 -3.87
N PHE A 124 2.11 9.69 -2.57
CA PHE A 124 1.13 8.77 -1.96
C PHE A 124 -0.26 9.40 -1.73
N GLU A 125 -0.41 10.71 -1.91
CA GLU A 125 -1.66 11.44 -1.63
C GLU A 125 -2.48 11.77 -2.89
N GLN A 126 -1.93 11.63 -4.10
CA GLN A 126 -2.70 11.89 -5.32
C GLN A 126 -3.65 10.73 -5.66
N PRO A 127 -4.97 10.98 -5.80
CA PRO A 127 -5.82 10.12 -6.58
C PRO A 127 -5.38 10.21 -8.05
N THR A 128 -5.20 9.07 -8.69
CA THR A 128 -4.99 8.97 -10.14
C THR A 128 -6.10 9.75 -10.84
N GLN A 129 -5.76 10.85 -11.52
CA GLN A 129 -6.64 11.51 -12.48
C GLN A 129 -5.82 12.06 -13.67
N PRO A 130 -6.45 12.14 -14.85
CA PRO A 130 -5.80 11.92 -16.14
C PRO A 130 -5.08 13.17 -16.66
N GLU A 131 -4.13 12.89 -17.54
CA GLU A 131 -3.37 13.83 -18.35
C GLU A 131 -4.18 15.04 -18.80
N GLN A 132 -3.60 16.23 -18.65
CA GLN A 132 -3.95 17.40 -19.45
C GLN A 132 -2.70 18.05 -20.04
N PRO A 133 -2.86 18.64 -21.24
CA PRO A 133 -1.82 18.68 -22.26
C PRO A 133 -0.91 19.88 -22.11
N THR A 134 0.38 19.68 -22.37
CA THR A 134 1.34 20.77 -22.55
C THR A 134 1.04 21.48 -23.87
N GLN A 135 0.57 22.72 -23.76
CA GLN A 135 0.61 23.70 -24.85
C GLN A 135 2.06 24.19 -25.00
N THR A 136 2.60 24.12 -26.21
CA THR A 136 3.63 25.06 -26.68
C THR A 136 3.50 25.25 -28.19
N GLU A 137 2.66 26.19 -28.60
CA GLU A 137 2.92 27.09 -29.74
C GLU A 137 4.03 28.07 -29.30
N GLN A 138 4.94 28.62 -30.09
CA GLN A 138 5.22 28.70 -31.52
C GLN A 138 6.65 29.28 -31.61
N ILE A 139 7.46 28.86 -32.59
CA ILE A 139 8.29 29.80 -33.36
C ILE A 139 8.14 29.39 -34.83
N GLU A 140 7.55 30.29 -35.60
CA GLU A 140 7.48 30.31 -37.06
C GLU A 140 8.87 30.27 -37.69
N GLN A 141 9.04 29.54 -38.80
CA GLN A 141 9.19 30.20 -40.10
C GLN A 141 9.15 29.22 -41.30
N THR A 142 8.22 29.55 -42.21
CA THR A 142 8.34 29.50 -43.68
C THR A 142 8.09 28.16 -44.41
N GLN A 143 6.83 28.00 -44.85
CA GLN A 143 6.50 27.48 -46.19
C GLN A 143 6.79 28.63 -47.20
N GLN A 144 7.17 28.43 -48.46
CA GLN A 144 6.55 27.56 -49.45
C GLN A 144 7.37 27.58 -50.78
N ALA A 145 7.09 26.60 -51.62
CA ALA A 145 7.33 26.52 -53.08
C ALA A 145 8.66 25.91 -53.57
N THR A 146 8.63 24.58 -53.71
CA THR A 146 9.25 23.83 -54.81
C THR A 146 8.44 24.10 -56.09
N GLN A 147 9.03 24.39 -57.26
CA GLN A 147 9.49 23.44 -58.28
C GLN A 147 9.90 24.23 -59.55
N PRO A 148 10.46 23.59 -60.60
CA PRO A 148 11.31 22.39 -60.71
C PRO A 148 12.62 22.78 -61.44
N GLU A 149 13.65 21.94 -61.58
CA GLU A 149 13.82 21.01 -62.69
C GLU A 149 15.28 20.52 -62.62
N GLN A 150 15.50 19.21 -62.76
CA GLN A 150 16.49 18.58 -63.66
C GLN A 150 17.98 19.00 -63.52
N THR A 151 19.00 18.15 -63.46
CA THR A 151 19.24 16.71 -63.68
C THR A 151 20.70 16.51 -63.23
N GLU A 152 21.14 15.26 -63.17
CA GLU A 152 22.55 14.81 -63.04
C GLU A 152 23.05 14.76 -61.58
N GLN A 153 23.70 13.71 -61.09
CA GLN A 153 24.14 12.46 -61.68
C GLN A 153 24.62 11.58 -60.50
N ILE A 154 24.55 10.26 -60.68
CA ILE A 154 25.57 9.29 -60.25
C ILE A 154 25.54 8.75 -58.79
N THR A 155 25.15 7.47 -58.75
CA THR A 155 25.63 6.33 -57.93
C THR A 155 25.17 6.06 -56.48
N LEU A 156 24.73 4.80 -56.38
CA LEU A 156 25.04 3.77 -55.37
C LEU A 156 24.22 3.71 -54.08
N GLN A 157 23.41 2.63 -54.05
CA GLN A 157 23.15 1.75 -52.91
C GLN A 157 22.60 2.41 -51.64
N GLN A 158 21.27 2.40 -51.52
CA GLN A 158 20.62 2.36 -50.21
C GLN A 158 19.99 0.99 -50.02
N GLU A 159 20.70 0.16 -49.25
CA GLU A 159 20.15 -0.98 -48.55
C GLU A 159 19.04 -0.47 -47.61
N ALA A 160 17.82 -0.97 -47.81
CA ALA A 160 16.76 -0.84 -46.83
C ALA A 160 17.13 -1.72 -45.62
N THR A 161 17.82 -1.13 -44.64
CA THR A 161 17.98 -1.75 -43.33
C THR A 161 16.65 -1.62 -42.59
N THR A 162 15.84 -2.69 -42.70
CA THR A 162 14.79 -2.96 -41.74
C THR A 162 15.50 -3.20 -40.40
N THR A 163 15.58 -2.19 -39.53
CA THR A 163 16.12 -2.36 -38.19
C THR A 163 15.18 -3.26 -37.41
N VAL A 164 15.47 -4.56 -37.44
CA VAL A 164 14.95 -5.52 -36.48
C VAL A 164 15.45 -5.05 -35.11
N LEU A 165 14.59 -4.37 -34.34
CA LEU A 165 14.85 -4.04 -32.94
C LEU A 165 14.93 -5.36 -32.16
N SER A 166 16.15 -5.92 -32.11
CA SER A 166 16.49 -6.97 -31.19
C SER A 166 16.55 -6.38 -29.78
N LEU A 167 15.98 -7.09 -28.80
CA LEU A 167 16.11 -6.74 -27.38
C LEU A 167 17.57 -6.52 -26.95
N GLU A 168 18.52 -7.16 -27.65
CA GLU A 168 19.96 -7.08 -27.37
C GLU A 168 20.59 -5.73 -27.76
N THR A 169 19.93 -4.93 -28.60
CA THR A 169 20.41 -3.61 -29.05
C THR A 169 19.63 -2.44 -28.42
N MET A 170 18.73 -2.73 -27.48
CA MET A 170 17.84 -1.72 -26.90
C MET A 170 18.56 -0.84 -25.86
N ASN A 171 18.29 0.46 -25.89
CA ASN A 171 18.73 1.46 -24.92
C ASN A 171 17.53 1.86 -24.04
N ILE A 172 17.77 2.15 -22.75
CA ILE A 172 16.76 2.64 -21.80
C ILE A 172 16.01 3.88 -22.31
N ALA A 173 16.71 4.81 -22.96
CA ALA A 173 16.11 6.00 -23.56
C ALA A 173 15.09 5.69 -24.67
N GLN A 174 15.13 4.50 -25.27
CA GLN A 174 14.17 4.05 -26.28
C GLN A 174 12.88 3.49 -25.67
N LEU A 175 12.80 3.37 -24.33
CA LEU A 175 11.62 2.91 -23.62
C LEU A 175 10.66 4.04 -23.23
N GLU A 176 11.00 5.29 -23.53
CA GLU A 176 10.17 6.49 -23.27
C GLU A 176 9.63 6.55 -21.82
N LEU A 177 10.47 6.14 -20.86
CA LEU A 177 10.13 6.15 -19.45
C LEU A 177 10.20 7.59 -18.91
N ASP A 178 9.36 7.90 -17.91
CA ASP A 178 9.54 9.12 -17.14
C ASP A 178 10.86 9.09 -16.36
N VAL A 179 11.35 10.27 -15.96
CA VAL A 179 12.67 10.45 -15.35
C VAL A 179 12.83 9.62 -14.07
N ASP A 180 11.76 9.48 -13.28
CA ASP A 180 11.82 8.73 -12.03
C ASP A 180 11.87 7.22 -12.30
N THR A 181 11.04 6.72 -13.23
CA THR A 181 11.03 5.31 -13.63
C THR A 181 12.33 4.90 -14.31
N GLN A 182 12.89 5.75 -15.17
CA GLN A 182 14.18 5.51 -15.81
C GLN A 182 15.28 5.30 -14.77
N LYS A 183 15.36 6.19 -13.77
CA LYS A 183 16.35 6.10 -12.70
C LYS A 183 16.20 4.82 -11.88
N VAL A 184 14.97 4.43 -11.54
CA VAL A 184 14.71 3.18 -10.81
C VAL A 184 15.14 1.96 -11.61
N VAL A 185 14.91 1.95 -12.93
CA VAL A 185 15.32 0.87 -13.83
C VAL A 185 16.85 0.81 -13.94
N GLU A 186 17.52 1.96 -14.08
CA GLU A 186 18.99 2.06 -14.10
C GLU A 186 19.61 1.52 -12.81
N ASP A 187 19.11 1.94 -11.65
CA ASP A 187 19.58 1.46 -10.35
C ASP A 187 19.35 -0.06 -10.17
N ALA A 188 18.21 -0.57 -10.62
CA ALA A 188 17.89 -2.00 -10.54
C ALA A 188 18.77 -2.86 -11.47
N ILE A 189 19.09 -2.35 -12.66
CA ILE A 189 20.03 -2.99 -13.60
C ILE A 189 21.43 -3.01 -13.00
N ALA A 190 21.91 -1.87 -12.49
CA ALA A 190 23.21 -1.75 -11.85
C ALA A 190 23.36 -2.69 -10.64
N TYR A 191 22.31 -2.79 -9.81
CA TYR A 191 22.30 -3.67 -8.63
C TYR A 191 22.23 -5.16 -9.00
N SER A 192 21.44 -5.52 -10.02
CA SER A 192 21.25 -6.92 -10.42
C SER A 192 22.39 -7.46 -11.27
N GLY A 193 23.24 -6.59 -11.84
CA GLY A 193 24.34 -6.97 -12.74
C GLY A 193 23.86 -7.57 -14.06
N MET A 194 22.58 -7.39 -14.39
CA MET A 194 21.97 -7.90 -15.62
C MET A 194 22.05 -6.84 -16.72
N SER A 195 22.05 -7.26 -17.99
CA SER A 195 21.84 -6.30 -19.08
C SER A 195 20.39 -5.79 -19.10
N LEU A 196 20.13 -4.63 -19.72
CA LEU A 196 18.77 -4.11 -19.92
C LEU A 196 17.86 -5.15 -20.61
N ALA A 197 18.37 -5.81 -21.65
CA ALA A 197 17.65 -6.83 -22.40
C ALA A 197 17.16 -7.98 -21.51
N GLU A 198 18.05 -8.47 -20.64
CA GLU A 198 17.75 -9.55 -19.70
C GLU A 198 16.80 -9.09 -18.59
N PHE A 199 17.00 -7.86 -18.09
CA PHE A 199 16.12 -7.25 -17.09
C PHE A 199 14.69 -7.13 -17.62
N VAL A 200 14.51 -6.58 -18.83
CA VAL A 200 13.21 -6.43 -19.49
C VAL A 200 12.58 -7.81 -19.74
N LYS A 201 13.32 -8.77 -20.30
CA LYS A 201 12.82 -10.15 -20.49
C LYS A 201 12.31 -10.75 -19.17
N LYS A 202 13.08 -10.63 -18.10
CA LYS A 202 12.73 -11.20 -16.79
C LYS A 202 11.56 -10.47 -16.15
N ALA A 203 11.50 -9.14 -16.24
CA ALA A 203 10.38 -8.33 -15.77
C ALA A 203 9.08 -8.70 -16.49
N CYS A 204 9.10 -8.76 -17.84
CA CYS A 204 7.96 -9.20 -18.64
C CYS A 204 7.52 -10.62 -18.27
N GLN A 205 8.46 -11.56 -18.11
CA GLN A 205 8.14 -12.94 -17.72
C GLN A 205 7.50 -13.03 -16.32
N VAL A 206 8.05 -12.33 -15.33
CA VAL A 206 7.52 -12.32 -13.96
C VAL A 206 6.13 -11.69 -13.93
N TYR A 207 5.96 -10.56 -14.60
CA TYR A 207 4.68 -9.88 -14.68
C TYR A 207 3.64 -10.72 -15.41
N ALA A 208 3.98 -11.30 -16.57
CA ALA A 208 3.10 -12.18 -17.31
C ALA A 208 2.67 -13.42 -16.50
N LYS A 209 3.61 -14.09 -15.80
CA LYS A 209 3.28 -15.20 -14.88
C LYS A 209 2.36 -14.76 -13.75
N THR A 210 2.56 -13.54 -13.21
CA THR A 210 1.74 -13.00 -12.14
C THR A 210 0.33 -12.71 -12.62
N VAL A 211 0.18 -12.05 -13.77
CA VAL A 211 -1.12 -11.72 -14.36
C VAL A 211 -1.87 -13.00 -14.74
N THR A 212 -1.23 -13.91 -15.47
CA THR A 212 -1.84 -15.18 -15.88
C THR A 212 -2.17 -16.09 -14.70
N GLY A 213 -1.31 -16.12 -13.66
CA GLY A 213 -1.59 -16.83 -12.42
C GLY A 213 -2.80 -16.25 -11.68
N LYS A 214 -2.93 -14.92 -11.62
CA LYS A 214 -4.11 -14.28 -11.03
C LYS A 214 -5.39 -14.56 -11.80
N VAL A 215 -5.34 -14.59 -13.14
CA VAL A 215 -6.50 -14.93 -13.97
C VAL A 215 -6.93 -16.38 -13.73
N LYS A 216 -5.99 -17.34 -13.72
CA LYS A 216 -6.31 -18.75 -13.43
C LYS A 216 -6.98 -18.95 -12.07
N LEU A 217 -6.59 -18.18 -11.07
CA LEU A 217 -7.19 -18.21 -9.73
C LEU A 217 -8.49 -17.39 -9.66
N ALA A 218 -8.69 -16.39 -10.51
CA ALA A 218 -9.92 -15.61 -10.54
C ALA A 218 -11.12 -16.46 -11.01
N ASP A 219 -10.86 -17.46 -11.85
CA ASP A 219 -11.88 -18.40 -12.34
C ASP A 219 -12.14 -19.57 -11.37
N GLU A 220 -11.41 -19.66 -10.26
CA GLU A 220 -11.62 -20.69 -9.24
C GLU A 220 -12.88 -20.37 -8.43
N ASP A 221 -13.86 -21.28 -8.47
CA ASP A 221 -15.06 -21.18 -7.66
C ASP A 221 -14.73 -21.46 -6.17
N LEU A 222 -14.89 -20.42 -5.35
CA LEU A 222 -14.63 -20.48 -3.91
C LEU A 222 -15.86 -20.87 -3.09
N THR A 223 -17.04 -20.99 -3.69
CA THR A 223 -18.26 -21.39 -2.97
C THR A 223 -18.14 -22.73 -2.22
N PRO A 224 -17.48 -23.80 -2.73
CA PRO A 224 -17.32 -25.04 -1.97
C PRO A 224 -16.22 -24.98 -0.90
N VAL A 225 -15.37 -23.94 -0.89
CA VAL A 225 -14.27 -23.82 0.07
C VAL A 225 -14.84 -23.50 1.46
N PRO A 226 -14.49 -24.25 2.52
CA PRO A 226 -14.95 -23.95 3.87
C PRO A 226 -14.54 -22.55 4.33
N THR A 227 -15.41 -21.84 5.06
CA THR A 227 -15.18 -20.47 5.52
C THR A 227 -13.94 -20.37 6.39
N ALA A 228 -13.71 -21.33 7.28
CA ALA A 228 -12.48 -21.41 8.08
C ALA A 228 -11.21 -21.47 7.21
N GLU A 229 -11.26 -22.26 6.14
CA GLU A 229 -10.15 -22.40 5.20
C GLU A 229 -9.96 -21.12 4.38
N LEU A 230 -11.05 -20.53 3.92
CA LEU A 230 -11.06 -19.28 3.15
C LEU A 230 -10.51 -18.09 3.98
N MET A 231 -10.69 -18.12 5.31
CA MET A 231 -10.11 -17.13 6.22
C MET A 231 -8.63 -17.37 6.54
N SER A 232 -8.06 -18.53 6.20
CA SER A 232 -6.67 -18.89 6.49
C SER A 232 -5.64 -18.15 5.60
N GLU A 233 -4.36 -18.29 5.94
CA GLU A 233 -3.26 -17.73 5.15
C GLU A 233 -3.19 -18.28 3.71
N LYS A 234 -3.72 -19.49 3.46
CA LYS A 234 -3.72 -20.14 2.13
C LYS A 234 -4.42 -19.29 1.07
N TYR A 235 -5.56 -18.68 1.41
CA TYR A 235 -6.36 -17.89 0.47
C TYR A 235 -6.18 -16.38 0.62
N LYS A 236 -5.32 -15.92 1.53
CA LYS A 236 -5.17 -14.50 1.86
C LYS A 236 -4.87 -13.60 0.66
N THR A 237 -4.17 -14.13 -0.33
CA THR A 237 -3.82 -13.44 -1.58
C THR A 237 -4.70 -13.83 -2.76
N HIS A 238 -5.67 -14.72 -2.57
CA HIS A 238 -6.57 -15.18 -3.62
C HIS A 238 -7.50 -14.04 -4.06
N PRO A 239 -7.62 -13.76 -5.37
CA PRO A 239 -8.39 -12.61 -5.87
C PRO A 239 -9.87 -12.68 -5.51
N GLY A 240 -10.50 -13.86 -5.59
CA GLY A 240 -11.92 -14.06 -5.26
C GLY A 240 -12.24 -14.12 -3.75
N ARG A 241 -11.24 -14.21 -2.86
CA ARG A 241 -11.49 -14.44 -1.42
C ARG A 241 -12.36 -13.36 -0.80
N ALA A 242 -12.07 -12.10 -1.13
CA ALA A 242 -12.75 -10.97 -0.52
C ALA A 242 -14.22 -10.88 -0.93
N ASP A 243 -14.52 -11.24 -2.19
CA ASP A 243 -15.89 -11.28 -2.73
C ASP A 243 -16.71 -12.34 -1.99
N GLU A 244 -16.21 -13.57 -1.97
CA GLU A 244 -16.90 -14.70 -1.36
C GLU A 244 -17.08 -14.52 0.16
N LEU A 245 -16.07 -14.05 0.89
CA LEU A 245 -16.22 -13.75 2.31
C LEU A 245 -17.21 -12.61 2.57
N THR A 246 -17.27 -11.61 1.68
CA THR A 246 -18.24 -10.51 1.81
C THR A 246 -19.66 -11.05 1.62
N ARG A 247 -19.88 -11.88 0.61
CA ARG A 247 -21.16 -12.55 0.35
C ARG A 247 -21.62 -13.38 1.55
N ARG A 248 -20.73 -14.21 2.12
CA ARG A 248 -20.99 -14.99 3.34
C ARG A 248 -21.27 -14.10 4.55
N ALA A 249 -20.54 -13.01 4.73
CA ALA A 249 -20.74 -12.09 5.86
C ALA A 249 -22.08 -11.34 5.78
N ILE A 250 -22.52 -10.94 4.58
CA ILE A 250 -23.85 -10.36 4.38
C ILE A 250 -24.92 -11.35 4.82
N TYR A 251 -24.87 -12.58 4.31
CA TYR A 251 -25.83 -13.62 4.67
C TYR A 251 -25.81 -13.95 6.17
N ALA A 252 -24.62 -14.07 6.78
CA ALA A 252 -24.47 -14.28 8.21
C ALA A 252 -25.18 -13.18 9.02
N LEU A 253 -24.97 -11.91 8.65
CA LEU A 253 -25.63 -10.77 9.29
C LEU A 253 -27.14 -10.77 9.08
N GLU A 254 -27.60 -11.18 7.90
CA GLU A 254 -29.04 -11.30 7.61
C GLU A 254 -29.70 -12.38 8.46
N VAL A 255 -29.11 -13.58 8.51
CA VAL A 255 -29.58 -14.71 9.32
C VAL A 255 -29.60 -14.31 10.79
N HIS A 256 -28.52 -13.73 11.30
CA HIS A 256 -28.45 -13.24 12.69
C HIS A 256 -29.56 -12.25 12.99
N ASN A 257 -29.70 -11.19 12.18
CA ASN A 257 -30.71 -10.16 12.40
C ASN A 257 -32.14 -10.69 12.31
N ASN A 258 -32.40 -11.64 11.42
CA ASN A 258 -33.72 -12.28 11.29
C ASN A 258 -34.05 -13.18 12.49
N ASN A 259 -33.05 -13.73 13.17
CA ASN A 259 -33.21 -14.58 14.36
C ASN A 259 -33.26 -13.79 15.68
N CYS A 260 -32.85 -12.52 15.69
CA CYS A 260 -32.95 -11.65 16.87
C CYS A 260 -34.35 -11.05 17.03
N THR A 261 -34.87 -11.06 18.26
CA THR A 261 -36.15 -10.47 18.60
C THR A 261 -36.04 -8.97 18.84
N GLU A 262 -35.00 -8.51 19.53
CA GLU A 262 -34.82 -7.11 19.90
C GLU A 262 -33.92 -6.37 18.90
N ARG A 263 -34.25 -5.10 18.62
CA ARG A 263 -33.46 -4.24 17.73
C ARG A 263 -32.02 -4.04 18.23
N ASN A 264 -31.82 -3.96 19.55
CA ASN A 264 -30.50 -3.80 20.16
C ASN A 264 -29.57 -5.02 19.95
N GLN A 265 -30.08 -6.20 19.58
CA GLN A 265 -29.31 -7.42 19.28
C GLN A 265 -28.90 -7.50 17.81
N LYS A 266 -29.56 -6.71 16.95
CA LYS A 266 -29.34 -6.67 15.49
C LYS A 266 -28.19 -5.72 15.14
N TRP A 267 -27.57 -5.97 14.00
CA TRP A 267 -26.43 -5.20 13.49
C TRP A 267 -26.75 -4.62 12.12
N HIS A 268 -26.57 -3.31 11.96
CA HIS A 268 -26.65 -2.65 10.66
C HIS A 268 -25.56 -3.21 9.74
N ILE A 269 -25.97 -3.71 8.58
CA ILE A 269 -25.05 -4.28 7.59
C ILE A 269 -24.36 -3.12 6.85
N ASN A 270 -23.06 -2.96 7.09
CA ASN A 270 -22.22 -1.95 6.43
C ASN A 270 -20.78 -2.43 6.26
N GLN A 271 -19.98 -1.62 5.57
CA GLN A 271 -18.56 -1.88 5.31
C GLN A 271 -17.77 -2.25 6.58
N THR A 272 -17.98 -1.54 7.69
CA THR A 272 -17.24 -1.78 8.93
C THR A 272 -17.63 -3.11 9.58
N ALA A 273 -18.92 -3.44 9.60
CA ALA A 273 -19.42 -4.72 10.10
C ALA A 273 -18.80 -5.90 9.32
N ILE A 274 -18.82 -5.81 7.99
CA ILE A 274 -18.27 -6.83 7.10
C ILE A 274 -16.75 -6.91 7.21
N GLN A 275 -16.07 -5.77 7.36
CA GLN A 275 -14.63 -5.75 7.58
C GLN A 275 -14.24 -6.52 8.84
N THR A 276 -14.97 -6.32 9.94
CA THR A 276 -14.69 -7.00 11.19
C THR A 276 -14.86 -8.51 11.07
N LEU A 277 -15.91 -8.98 10.37
CA LEU A 277 -16.17 -10.41 10.18
C LEU A 277 -15.18 -11.08 9.21
N THR A 278 -14.76 -10.39 8.15
CA THR A 278 -13.98 -10.99 7.05
C THR A 278 -12.48 -10.75 7.13
N GLY A 279 -12.06 -9.69 7.84
CA GLY A 279 -10.69 -9.18 7.84
C GLY A 279 -10.24 -8.59 6.49
N SER A 280 -11.14 -8.44 5.51
CA SER A 280 -10.83 -7.94 4.18
C SER A 280 -10.55 -6.43 4.18
N LYS A 281 -9.84 -5.94 3.16
CA LYS A 281 -9.47 -4.52 3.08
C LYS A 281 -10.71 -3.64 2.87
N PRO A 282 -10.85 -2.50 3.58
CA PRO A 282 -12.01 -1.62 3.44
C PRO A 282 -12.31 -1.21 1.99
N ALA A 283 -11.29 -0.80 1.24
CA ALA A 283 -11.48 -0.35 -0.15
C ALA A 283 -12.01 -1.46 -1.06
N THR A 284 -11.59 -2.70 -0.84
CA THR A 284 -12.08 -3.87 -1.59
C THR A 284 -13.54 -4.17 -1.23
N ILE A 285 -13.85 -4.20 0.08
CA ILE A 285 -15.22 -4.41 0.55
C ILE A 285 -16.15 -3.35 -0.02
N LYS A 286 -15.77 -2.07 0.03
CA LYS A 286 -16.60 -0.98 -0.50
C LYS A 286 -17.02 -1.21 -1.94
N LYS A 287 -16.08 -1.61 -2.81
CA LYS A 287 -16.37 -1.92 -4.22
C LYS A 287 -17.33 -3.11 -4.37
N ILE A 288 -17.14 -4.16 -3.56
CA ILE A 288 -18.02 -5.33 -3.60
C ILE A 288 -19.44 -4.96 -3.16
N LEU A 289 -19.58 -4.14 -2.11
CA LEU A 289 -20.89 -3.74 -1.57
C LEU A 289 -21.72 -2.91 -2.55
N GLU A 290 -21.12 -2.24 -3.52
CA GLU A 290 -21.85 -1.55 -4.59
C GLU A 290 -22.79 -2.52 -5.33
N ASN A 291 -22.39 -3.79 -5.49
CA ASN A 291 -23.21 -4.83 -6.11
C ASN A 291 -24.37 -5.33 -5.23
N TYR A 292 -24.31 -5.07 -3.91
CA TYR A 292 -25.31 -5.54 -2.94
C TYR A 292 -26.14 -4.40 -2.36
N GLN A 293 -25.90 -3.15 -2.76
CA GLN A 293 -26.42 -1.95 -2.08
C GLN A 293 -27.94 -1.98 -1.86
N ILE A 294 -28.72 -2.35 -2.88
CA ILE A 294 -30.19 -2.47 -2.78
C ILE A 294 -30.59 -3.50 -1.72
N ARG A 295 -30.01 -4.71 -1.76
CA ARG A 295 -30.26 -5.77 -0.78
C ARG A 295 -29.94 -5.33 0.64
N LEU A 296 -28.84 -4.60 0.81
CA LEU A 296 -28.41 -4.08 2.11
C LEU A 296 -29.36 -3.01 2.64
N ASP A 297 -29.77 -2.08 1.78
CA ASP A 297 -30.70 -1.00 2.14
C ASP A 297 -32.07 -1.57 2.50
N ASP A 298 -32.58 -2.53 1.73
CA ASP A 298 -33.84 -3.22 2.00
C ASP A 298 -33.80 -3.97 3.34
N HIS A 299 -32.73 -4.72 3.62
CA HIS A 299 -32.61 -5.46 4.88
C HIS A 299 -32.43 -4.53 6.08
N ASN A 300 -31.61 -3.49 5.95
CA ASN A 300 -31.43 -2.51 7.03
C ASN A 300 -32.76 -1.75 7.29
N ALA A 301 -33.49 -1.36 6.25
CA ALA A 301 -34.79 -0.71 6.36
C ALA A 301 -35.85 -1.63 7.00
N LYS A 302 -35.90 -2.92 6.61
CA LYS A 302 -36.79 -3.94 7.20
C LYS A 302 -36.65 -4.03 8.71
N HIS A 303 -35.43 -3.89 9.23
CA HIS A 303 -35.13 -3.94 10.67
C HIS A 303 -34.98 -2.56 11.32
N GLU A 304 -35.29 -1.48 10.57
CA GLU A 304 -35.14 -0.08 10.94
C GLU A 304 -33.73 0.31 11.44
N LEU A 305 -32.70 -0.40 10.97
CA LEU A 305 -31.33 -0.24 11.44
C LEU A 305 -30.66 0.97 10.78
N ASN A 306 -29.80 1.63 11.54
CA ASN A 306 -28.91 2.67 11.06
C ASN A 306 -27.47 2.42 11.57
N PRO A 307 -26.45 3.12 11.04
CA PRO A 307 -25.06 2.86 11.43
C PRO A 307 -24.74 3.05 12.93
N TYR A 308 -25.53 3.83 13.67
CA TYR A 308 -25.33 4.02 15.11
C TYR A 308 -25.78 2.82 15.93
N ASP A 309 -26.68 1.98 15.42
CA ASP A 309 -27.13 0.74 16.08
C ASP A 309 -25.96 -0.25 16.28
N ASN A 310 -24.85 -0.10 15.54
CA ASN A 310 -23.63 -0.89 15.71
C ASN A 310 -22.76 -0.40 16.90
N ARG A 311 -23.07 0.74 17.51
CA ARG A 311 -22.34 1.26 18.68
C ARG A 311 -22.87 0.61 19.97
N LYS A 312 -22.57 -0.67 20.15
CA LYS A 312 -23.00 -1.44 21.32
C LYS A 312 -21.91 -1.40 22.41
N PRO A 313 -22.21 -0.95 23.64
CA PRO A 313 -21.20 -0.89 24.70
C PRO A 313 -20.80 -2.31 25.12
N GLY A 314 -19.51 -2.62 25.00
CA GLY A 314 -18.93 -3.87 25.49
C GLY A 314 -19.20 -5.13 24.64
N ILE A 315 -19.88 -5.01 23.51
CA ILE A 315 -20.17 -6.13 22.61
C ILE A 315 -19.56 -5.82 21.24
N LYS A 316 -18.68 -6.69 20.76
CA LYS A 316 -18.19 -6.61 19.38
C LYS A 316 -18.97 -7.55 18.47
N ILE A 317 -18.98 -7.21 17.18
CA ILE A 317 -19.72 -7.97 16.18
C ILE A 317 -19.14 -9.37 15.94
N ASP A 318 -17.83 -9.53 16.05
CA ASP A 318 -17.11 -10.82 15.94
C ASP A 318 -17.28 -11.72 17.18
N GLU A 319 -17.73 -11.15 18.30
CA GLU A 319 -18.14 -11.92 19.48
C GLU A 319 -19.61 -12.35 19.39
N ALA A 320 -20.45 -11.56 18.70
CA ALA A 320 -21.88 -11.84 18.52
C ALA A 320 -22.19 -12.74 17.32
N ILE A 321 -21.37 -12.68 16.26
CA ILE A 321 -21.58 -13.39 15.01
C ILE A 321 -20.29 -14.15 14.67
N ASN A 322 -20.33 -15.47 14.86
CA ASN A 322 -19.27 -16.34 14.40
C ASN A 322 -19.53 -16.73 12.93
N LEU A 323 -18.83 -16.07 12.01
CA LEU A 323 -18.98 -16.28 10.57
C LEU A 323 -18.75 -17.75 10.16
N VAL A 324 -17.79 -18.43 10.78
CA VAL A 324 -17.44 -19.83 10.46
C VAL A 324 -18.55 -20.79 10.88
N GLU A 325 -19.16 -20.56 12.05
CA GLU A 325 -20.24 -21.41 12.55
C GLU A 325 -21.55 -21.14 11.81
N LEU A 326 -21.87 -19.87 11.56
CA LEU A 326 -23.14 -19.47 10.95
C LEU A 326 -23.17 -19.73 9.45
N VAL A 327 -22.01 -19.67 8.79
CA VAL A 327 -21.84 -19.92 7.36
C VAL A 327 -20.60 -20.79 7.15
N PRO A 328 -20.69 -22.14 7.30
CA PRO A 328 -19.53 -23.03 7.19
C PRO A 328 -18.93 -23.08 5.78
N ASP A 329 -19.75 -22.88 4.75
CA ASP A 329 -19.37 -22.85 3.33
C ASP A 329 -20.26 -21.86 2.55
N GLY A 330 -20.01 -21.72 1.25
CA GLY A 330 -20.75 -20.82 0.38
C GLY A 330 -21.95 -21.44 -0.33
N LEU A 331 -22.23 -22.73 -0.14
CA LEU A 331 -23.19 -23.47 -0.96
C LEU A 331 -24.65 -23.09 -0.64
N ASN A 332 -24.92 -22.70 0.61
CA ASN A 332 -26.26 -22.34 1.08
C ASN A 332 -26.49 -20.82 1.18
N VAL A 333 -25.58 -20.03 0.62
CA VAL A 333 -25.68 -18.57 0.62
C VAL A 333 -26.35 -18.16 -0.68
N VAL A 334 -27.54 -17.55 -0.60
CA VAL A 334 -28.32 -17.05 -1.75
C VAL A 334 -28.36 -15.53 -1.73
#